data_AF-A0A1H0PS66-F1
#
_entry.id   AF-A0A1H0PS66-F1
#
_cell.length_a   1.000
_cell.length_b   1.000
_cell.length_c   1.000
_cell.angle_alpha   90.00
_cell.angle_beta   90.00
_cell.angle_gamma   90.00
#
_symmetry.space_group_name_H-M   'P 1'
#
loop_
_entity.id
_entity.type
_entity.pdbx_description
1 polymer ?
#
loop_
_entity_poly.entity_id
_entity_poly.type
_entity_poly.pdbx_seq_one_letter_code
_entity_poly.pdbx_strand_id
1 'polypeptide(L)'
;MSTQTSIEWTEMTWNPIVGCTKVSPGCKHCYAENMAHRLQAMGTPGYENGFKLSLRPEKLREPLLRKKPTIYFVNSMSDLFHEKVPDHYIDQVFDVIRDATQHTFQILTKRAERLADYFTKRTPPTNAWLGVSVEDKAYGVPRIDCLRKVNATIRFLSAEPLLEDLGEIDLTDIHWVIVGGESGNKARPMQQEWVDNIHRQCDEYGSAFFFKQWGGWGADGVKRSKKANGRLLNGQTWDEIPLLNLA
;
A
#
# COMPACT_ATOMS: atom_id res chain seq x y z
N MET A 1 16.74 -7.53 8.61
CA MET A 1 17.09 -6.44 7.70
C MET A 1 15.85 -6.10 6.92
N SER A 2 15.53 -4.81 6.83
CA SER A 2 14.63 -4.32 5.81
C SER A 2 15.17 -4.69 4.44
N THR A 3 14.29 -5.04 3.52
CA THR A 3 14.68 -5.57 2.21
C THR A 3 14.54 -4.49 1.15
N GLN A 4 15.53 -4.38 0.26
CA GLN A 4 15.35 -3.66 -1.00
C GLN A 4 14.19 -4.29 -1.75
N THR A 5 13.33 -3.44 -2.32
CA THR A 5 12.08 -3.86 -2.93
C THR A 5 12.04 -3.53 -4.42
N SER A 6 11.20 -4.26 -5.15
CA SER A 6 10.86 -3.97 -6.56
C SER A 6 9.51 -3.25 -6.69
N ILE A 7 9.02 -2.69 -5.58
CA ILE A 7 7.82 -1.86 -5.54
C ILE A 7 8.25 -0.44 -5.89
N GLU A 8 7.68 0.09 -6.97
CA GLU A 8 8.20 1.25 -7.69
C GLU A 8 8.10 2.56 -6.91
N TRP A 9 7.19 2.63 -5.94
CA TRP A 9 6.89 3.83 -5.15
C TRP A 9 7.54 3.87 -3.75
N THR A 10 8.40 2.90 -3.43
CA THR A 10 9.11 2.80 -2.14
C THR A 10 10.54 2.26 -2.31
N GLU A 11 11.43 2.54 -1.37
CA GLU A 11 12.83 2.11 -1.46
C GLU A 11 13.09 0.79 -0.74
N MET A 12 12.40 0.58 0.40
CA MET A 12 12.60 -0.59 1.24
C MET A 12 11.29 -1.05 1.87
N THR A 13 11.18 -2.34 2.20
CA THR A 13 10.06 -2.83 3.02
C THR A 13 10.49 -3.11 4.44
N TRP A 14 9.59 -2.85 5.39
CA TRP A 14 9.74 -3.18 6.80
C TRP A 14 8.50 -3.96 7.25
N ASN A 15 8.70 -5.20 7.70
CA ASN A 15 7.62 -6.14 8.00
C ASN A 15 7.68 -6.58 9.48
N PRO A 16 7.17 -5.77 10.42
CA PRO A 16 6.99 -6.17 11.81
C PRO A 16 5.88 -7.21 11.99
N ILE A 17 5.09 -7.49 10.95
CA ILE A 17 4.07 -8.55 10.95
C ILE A 17 4.15 -9.26 9.60
N VAL A 18 3.84 -10.55 9.57
CA VAL A 18 3.63 -11.32 8.35
C VAL A 18 2.29 -12.04 8.40
N GLY A 19 1.71 -12.32 7.24
CA GLY A 19 0.43 -13.02 7.14
C GLY A 19 -0.78 -12.11 7.34
N CYS A 20 -1.92 -12.52 6.81
CA CYS A 20 -3.14 -11.73 6.82
C CYS A 20 -4.38 -12.64 6.62
N THR A 21 -5.56 -12.04 6.60
CA THR A 21 -6.82 -12.66 6.17
C THR A 21 -7.45 -11.82 5.07
N LYS A 22 -8.12 -12.48 4.12
CA LYS A 22 -8.72 -11.82 2.95
C LYS A 22 -10.03 -11.15 3.35
N VAL A 23 -10.21 -9.88 2.96
CA VAL A 23 -11.40 -9.09 3.35
C VAL A 23 -12.18 -8.51 2.17
N SER A 24 -11.66 -8.63 0.94
CA SER A 24 -12.28 -8.04 -0.25
C SER A 24 -11.90 -8.76 -1.54
N PRO A 25 -12.56 -8.47 -2.68
CA PRO A 25 -12.22 -9.02 -3.99
C PRO A 25 -10.76 -8.75 -4.41
N GLY A 26 -10.16 -7.65 -3.96
CA GLY A 26 -8.74 -7.35 -4.19
C GLY A 26 -7.78 -8.39 -3.58
N CYS A 27 -8.22 -9.13 -2.54
CA CYS A 27 -7.40 -10.15 -1.89
C CYS A 27 -7.41 -11.51 -2.61
N LYS A 28 -8.26 -11.70 -3.63
CA LYS A 28 -8.49 -13.01 -4.26
C LYS A 28 -7.20 -13.66 -4.77
N HIS A 29 -6.32 -12.87 -5.39
CA HIS A 29 -5.03 -13.32 -5.95
C HIS A 29 -3.83 -12.65 -5.26
N CYS A 30 -3.92 -12.50 -3.93
CA CYS A 30 -2.91 -11.83 -3.10
C CYS A 30 -1.48 -12.33 -3.36
N TYR A 31 -0.58 -11.43 -3.75
CA TYR A 31 0.82 -11.78 -3.98
C TYR A 31 1.53 -12.19 -2.68
N ALA A 32 1.19 -11.54 -1.55
CA ALA A 32 1.82 -11.79 -0.26
C ALA A 32 1.52 -13.20 0.25
N GLU A 33 0.32 -13.72 0.00
CA GLU A 33 -0.05 -15.11 0.32
C GLU A 33 0.80 -16.10 -0.48
N ASN A 34 0.84 -15.95 -1.80
CA ASN A 34 1.65 -16.80 -2.68
C ASN A 34 3.14 -16.75 -2.30
N MET A 35 3.65 -15.55 -2.00
CA MET A 35 5.04 -15.35 -1.59
C MET A 35 5.30 -15.98 -0.21
N ALA A 36 4.40 -15.83 0.76
CA ALA A 36 4.55 -16.44 2.08
C ALA A 36 4.61 -17.97 2.01
N HIS A 37 3.78 -18.61 1.18
CA HIS A 37 3.85 -20.05 0.94
C HIS A 37 5.19 -20.47 0.32
N ARG A 38 5.70 -19.70 -0.63
CA ARG A 38 7.03 -19.95 -1.21
C ARG A 38 8.13 -19.83 -0.16
N LEU A 39 8.12 -18.78 0.65
CA LEU A 39 9.11 -18.53 1.69
C LEU A 39 9.07 -19.59 2.79
N GLN A 40 7.88 -20.08 3.14
CA GLN A 40 7.68 -21.22 4.03
C GLN A 40 8.31 -22.50 3.46
N ALA A 41 8.03 -22.83 2.20
CA ALA A 41 8.62 -24.00 1.53
C ALA A 41 10.16 -23.92 1.44
N MET A 42 10.71 -22.71 1.37
CA MET A 42 12.15 -22.46 1.39
C MET A 42 12.77 -22.46 2.80
N GLY A 43 11.99 -22.63 3.87
CA GLY A 43 12.47 -22.56 5.26
C GLY A 43 12.97 -21.18 5.67
N THR A 44 12.41 -20.10 5.08
CA THR A 44 12.84 -18.72 5.37
C THR A 44 12.42 -18.33 6.80
N PRO A 45 13.35 -17.85 7.65
CA PRO A 45 13.04 -17.49 9.03
C PRO A 45 11.89 -16.47 9.17
N GLY A 46 10.93 -16.81 10.02
CA GLY A 46 9.74 -16.05 10.31
C GLY A 46 8.60 -16.19 9.29
N TYR A 47 8.67 -17.21 8.42
CA TYR A 47 7.58 -17.69 7.57
C TYR A 47 7.21 -19.15 7.89
N GLU A 48 7.59 -19.66 9.06
CA GLU A 48 7.29 -21.04 9.50
C GLU A 48 5.78 -21.30 9.47
N ASN A 49 4.98 -20.26 9.78
CA ASN A 49 3.52 -20.29 9.78
C ASN A 49 2.88 -19.94 8.42
N GLY A 50 3.66 -19.81 7.35
CA GLY A 50 3.16 -19.43 6.02
C GLY A 50 2.49 -18.06 6.04
N PHE A 51 1.25 -17.99 5.54
CA PHE A 51 0.47 -16.74 5.49
C PHE A 51 -0.40 -16.50 6.74
N LYS A 52 -0.27 -17.33 7.78
CA LYS A 52 -0.97 -17.08 9.05
C LYS A 52 -0.34 -15.88 9.76
N LEU A 53 -1.19 -14.98 10.24
CA LEU A 53 -0.77 -13.79 10.98
C LEU A 53 0.22 -14.15 12.10
N SER A 54 1.40 -13.54 12.04
CA SER A 54 2.48 -13.72 13.01
C SER A 54 3.16 -12.37 13.27
N LEU A 55 3.24 -11.97 14.53
CA LEU A 55 4.00 -10.79 14.94
C LEU A 55 5.51 -11.08 14.88
N ARG A 56 6.31 -10.05 14.57
CA ARG A 56 7.76 -10.13 14.41
C ARG A 56 8.45 -9.09 15.30
N PRO A 57 8.36 -9.20 16.63
CA PRO A 57 8.91 -8.20 17.56
C PRO A 57 10.42 -7.95 17.35
N GLU A 58 11.17 -8.96 16.91
CA GLU A 58 12.60 -8.85 16.59
C GLU A 58 12.88 -7.93 15.39
N LYS A 59 11.85 -7.62 14.59
CA LYS A 59 11.92 -6.71 13.43
C LYS A 59 11.63 -5.26 13.78
N LEU A 60 11.07 -4.97 14.96
CA LEU A 60 10.58 -3.62 15.29
C LEU A 60 11.68 -2.56 15.15
N ARG A 61 12.87 -2.83 15.68
CA ARG A 61 13.95 -1.84 15.73
C ARG A 61 14.75 -1.71 14.43
N GLU A 62 14.42 -2.47 13.38
CA GLU A 62 15.23 -2.49 12.14
C GLU A 62 15.38 -1.13 11.46
N PRO A 63 14.34 -0.27 11.35
CA PRO A 63 14.48 1.06 10.76
C PRO A 63 15.48 1.95 11.51
N LEU A 64 15.53 1.87 12.84
CA LEU A 64 16.42 2.68 13.68
C LEU A 64 17.91 2.41 13.44
N LEU A 65 18.24 1.26 12.85
CA LEU A 65 19.63 0.90 12.53
C LEU A 65 20.14 1.61 11.27
N ARG A 66 19.26 2.20 10.46
CA ARG A 66 19.62 2.81 9.19
C ARG A 66 19.76 4.32 9.31
N LYS A 67 20.94 4.83 8.94
CA LYS A 67 21.23 6.27 8.95
C LYS A 67 20.78 7.00 7.68
N LYS A 68 20.84 6.34 6.51
CA LYS A 68 20.46 6.95 5.22
C LYS A 68 18.95 7.19 5.21
N PRO A 69 18.47 8.43 4.95
CA PRO A 69 17.04 8.69 4.75
C PRO A 69 16.42 7.71 3.76
N THR A 70 15.24 7.20 4.07
CA THR A 70 14.64 6.09 3.32
C THR A 70 13.14 6.11 3.44
N ILE A 71 12.48 5.85 2.32
CA ILE A 71 11.05 5.63 2.22
C ILE A 71 10.78 4.13 2.44
N TYR A 72 10.08 3.81 3.53
CA TYR A 72 9.69 2.45 3.90
C TYR A 72 8.24 2.15 3.57
N PHE A 73 7.97 1.06 2.85
CA PHE A 73 6.65 0.45 2.84
C PHE A 73 6.52 -0.52 4.02
N VAL A 74 5.62 -0.17 4.92
CA VAL A 74 5.32 -0.90 6.16
C VAL A 74 4.34 -2.03 5.85
N ASN A 75 4.68 -3.25 6.29
CA ASN A 75 3.84 -4.43 6.18
C ASN A 75 3.49 -4.85 4.74
N SER A 76 4.47 -4.87 3.84
CA SER A 76 4.30 -5.39 2.48
C SER A 76 3.85 -6.86 2.39
N MET A 77 3.96 -7.62 3.48
CA MET A 77 3.61 -9.04 3.56
C MET A 77 2.45 -9.32 4.52
N SER A 78 1.72 -8.29 4.95
CA SER A 78 0.61 -8.37 5.91
C SER A 78 -0.27 -7.11 5.85
N ASP A 79 -1.10 -6.87 6.86
CA ASP A 79 -1.84 -5.62 7.05
C ASP A 79 -1.67 -5.20 8.52
N LEU A 80 -1.11 -4.02 8.77
CA LEU A 80 -0.81 -3.54 10.13
C LEU A 80 -2.08 -3.44 11.00
N PHE A 81 -3.23 -3.15 10.38
CA PHE A 81 -4.51 -2.98 11.05
C PHE A 81 -5.36 -4.27 11.00
N HIS A 82 -4.74 -5.44 10.86
CA HIS A 82 -5.44 -6.72 10.98
C HIS A 82 -6.08 -6.87 12.38
N GLU A 83 -7.32 -7.38 12.48
CA GLU A 83 -8.07 -7.32 13.75
C GLU A 83 -7.42 -8.05 14.94
N LYS A 84 -6.64 -9.08 14.64
CA LYS A 84 -5.84 -9.86 15.60
C LYS A 84 -4.49 -9.24 15.98
N VAL A 85 -4.11 -8.09 15.42
CA VAL A 85 -2.92 -7.35 15.86
C VAL A 85 -3.31 -6.49 17.05
N PRO A 86 -2.70 -6.69 18.23
CA PRO A 86 -3.05 -5.90 19.41
C PRO A 86 -2.67 -4.43 19.23
N ASP A 87 -3.49 -3.51 19.73
CA ASP A 87 -3.23 -2.07 19.66
C ASP A 87 -1.86 -1.69 20.25
N HIS A 88 -1.46 -2.30 21.38
CA HIS A 88 -0.15 -2.05 21.98
C HIS A 88 1.03 -2.43 21.07
N TYR A 89 0.82 -3.36 20.12
CA TYR A 89 1.84 -3.71 19.14
C TYR A 89 1.89 -2.70 18.00
N ILE A 90 0.73 -2.19 17.58
CA ILE A 90 0.63 -1.08 16.62
C ILE A 90 1.27 0.18 17.24
N ASP A 91 1.09 0.41 18.54
CA ASP A 91 1.74 1.50 19.29
C ASP A 91 3.27 1.40 19.19
N GLN A 92 3.85 0.21 19.42
CA GLN A 92 5.29 -0.02 19.27
C GLN A 92 5.81 0.22 17.84
N VAL A 93 5.00 -0.10 16.82
CA VAL A 93 5.35 0.22 15.42
C VAL A 93 5.39 1.73 15.21
N PHE A 94 4.39 2.47 15.70
CA PHE A 94 4.38 3.94 15.59
C PHE A 94 5.41 4.64 16.47
N ASP A 95 5.84 4.05 17.59
CA ASP A 95 6.97 4.54 18.39
C ASP A 95 8.27 4.51 17.58
N VAL A 96 8.54 3.40 16.88
CA VAL A 96 9.69 3.31 15.97
C VAL A 96 9.61 4.35 14.85
N ILE A 97 8.41 4.58 14.31
CA ILE A 97 8.21 5.60 13.27
C ILE A 97 8.51 7.00 13.81
N ARG A 98 8.03 7.32 15.02
CA ARG A 98 8.32 8.59 15.71
C ARG A 98 9.81 8.79 15.94
N ASP A 99 10.51 7.75 16.38
CA ASP A 99 11.93 7.82 16.69
C ASP A 99 12.81 7.92 15.43
N ALA A 100 12.39 7.32 14.32
CA ALA A 100 13.10 7.28 13.06
C ALA A 100 12.80 8.49 12.16
N THR A 101 13.01 9.70 12.67
CA THR A 101 12.62 10.97 12.02
C THR A 101 13.26 11.22 10.65
N GLN A 102 14.39 10.58 10.36
CA GLN A 102 15.06 10.63 9.05
C GLN A 102 14.39 9.78 7.96
N HIS A 103 13.38 8.98 8.32
CA HIS A 103 12.68 8.08 7.41
C HIS A 103 11.24 8.51 7.20
N THR A 104 10.69 8.16 6.05
CA THR A 104 9.26 8.25 5.72
C THR A 104 8.68 6.85 5.71
N PHE A 105 7.50 6.66 6.30
CA PHE A 105 6.84 5.36 6.41
C PHE A 105 5.48 5.39 5.74
N GLN A 106 5.34 4.64 4.65
CA GLN A 106 4.08 4.44 3.94
C GLN A 106 3.38 3.22 4.52
N ILE A 107 2.18 3.41 5.06
CA ILE A 107 1.35 2.36 5.65
C ILE A 107 0.06 2.26 4.83
N LEU A 108 -0.20 1.07 4.28
CA LEU A 108 -1.37 0.80 3.46
C LEU A 108 -2.24 -0.27 4.13
N THR A 109 -3.56 -0.06 4.17
CA THR A 109 -4.49 -1.05 4.75
C THR A 109 -5.78 -1.21 3.94
N LYS A 110 -6.41 -2.37 4.04
CA LYS A 110 -7.80 -2.59 3.61
C LYS A 110 -8.80 -2.48 4.75
N ARG A 111 -8.34 -2.20 5.97
CA ARG A 111 -9.11 -2.22 7.22
C ARG A 111 -9.28 -0.80 7.74
N ALA A 112 -9.85 0.05 6.88
CA ALA A 112 -9.88 1.50 7.07
C ALA A 112 -10.71 1.93 8.30
N GLU A 113 -11.75 1.19 8.66
CA GLU A 113 -12.51 1.43 9.90
C GLU A 113 -11.61 1.29 11.13
N ARG A 114 -10.83 0.20 11.23
CA ARG A 114 -9.89 0.01 12.33
C ARG A 114 -8.81 1.08 12.35
N LEU A 115 -8.30 1.48 11.17
CA LEU A 115 -7.37 2.60 11.06
C LEU A 115 -7.96 3.88 11.66
N ALA A 116 -9.18 4.23 11.27
CA ALA A 116 -9.88 5.41 11.80
C ALA A 116 -10.09 5.31 13.32
N ASP A 117 -10.62 4.19 13.80
CA ASP A 117 -10.88 3.94 15.21
C ASP A 117 -9.59 4.01 16.05
N TYR A 118 -8.50 3.44 15.56
CA TYR A 118 -7.21 3.44 16.23
C TYR A 118 -6.70 4.87 16.49
N PHE A 119 -6.89 5.77 15.53
CA PHE A 119 -6.47 7.17 15.59
C PHE A 119 -7.48 8.10 16.26
N THR A 120 -8.64 7.61 16.73
CA THR A 120 -9.52 8.41 17.61
C THR A 120 -8.86 8.78 18.94
N LYS A 121 -7.86 7.99 19.37
CA LYS A 121 -7.16 8.14 20.65
C LYS A 121 -5.67 8.48 20.49
N ARG A 122 -5.20 8.66 19.26
CA ARG A 122 -3.77 8.73 18.93
C ARG A 122 -3.54 9.74 17.82
N THR A 123 -2.36 10.34 17.81
CA THR A 123 -1.93 11.24 16.72
C THR A 123 -0.93 10.51 15.84
N PRO A 124 -1.14 10.43 14.51
CA PRO A 124 -0.15 9.86 13.60
C PRO A 124 1.10 10.76 13.58
N PRO A 125 2.31 10.18 13.57
CA PRO A 125 3.52 10.98 13.40
C PRO A 125 3.60 11.56 11.99
N THR A 126 4.26 12.70 11.84
CA THR A 126 4.29 13.46 10.56
C THR A 126 5.01 12.71 9.44
N ASN A 127 5.91 11.79 9.79
CA ASN A 127 6.59 10.91 8.85
C ASN A 127 5.85 9.58 8.60
N ALA A 128 4.64 9.39 9.10
CA ALA A 128 3.73 8.31 8.70
C ALA A 128 2.77 8.80 7.60
N TRP A 129 2.96 8.28 6.39
CA TRP A 129 2.02 8.42 5.30
C TRP A 129 1.01 7.29 5.40
N LEU A 130 -0.27 7.63 5.53
CA LEU A 130 -1.34 6.66 5.78
C LEU A 130 -2.20 6.52 4.54
N GLY A 131 -2.49 5.28 4.15
CA GLY A 131 -3.28 5.04 2.96
C GLY A 131 -4.18 3.83 3.05
N VAL A 132 -5.15 3.81 2.14
CA VAL A 132 -6.11 2.72 2.00
C VAL A 132 -6.08 2.15 0.59
N SER A 133 -6.29 0.84 0.46
CA SER A 133 -6.50 0.26 -0.88
C SER A 133 -7.91 0.57 -1.38
N VAL A 134 -8.03 0.91 -2.66
CA VAL A 134 -9.30 1.26 -3.33
C VAL A 134 -9.43 0.43 -4.61
N GLU A 135 -9.64 -0.87 -4.45
CA GLU A 135 -9.67 -1.81 -5.59
C GLU A 135 -10.97 -1.76 -6.42
N ASP A 136 -12.09 -1.36 -5.82
CA ASP A 136 -13.44 -1.38 -6.40
C ASP A 136 -14.37 -0.36 -5.70
N LYS A 137 -15.57 -0.13 -6.25
CA LYS A 137 -16.59 0.76 -5.70
C LYS A 137 -17.20 0.22 -4.42
N ALA A 138 -17.44 -1.09 -4.35
CA ALA A 138 -18.23 -1.68 -3.26
C ALA A 138 -17.47 -1.73 -1.93
N TYR A 139 -16.17 -2.03 -1.96
CA TYR A 139 -15.32 -2.19 -0.78
C TYR A 139 -14.24 -1.13 -0.70
N GLY A 140 -13.66 -0.74 -1.84
CA GLY A 140 -12.56 0.21 -1.91
C GLY A 140 -12.99 1.65 -1.61
N VAL A 141 -13.92 2.19 -2.40
CA VAL A 141 -14.34 3.60 -2.31
C VAL A 141 -14.80 4.02 -0.90
N PRO A 142 -15.60 3.23 -0.15
CA PRO A 142 -16.00 3.59 1.22
C PRO A 142 -14.83 3.77 2.20
N ARG A 143 -13.64 3.22 1.90
CA ARG A 143 -12.45 3.37 2.76
C ARG A 143 -11.85 4.77 2.69
N ILE A 144 -12.10 5.51 1.62
CA ILE A 144 -11.61 6.89 1.46
C ILE A 144 -12.14 7.76 2.60
N ASP A 145 -13.44 7.64 2.91
CA ASP A 145 -14.09 8.37 4.01
C ASP A 145 -13.51 8.01 5.37
N CYS A 146 -13.18 6.74 5.59
CA CYS A 146 -12.52 6.31 6.81
C CYS A 146 -11.11 6.90 6.94
N LEU A 147 -10.34 6.96 5.83
CA LEU A 147 -9.01 7.57 5.82
C LEU A 147 -9.07 9.07 6.13
N ARG A 148 -10.08 9.78 5.61
CA ARG A 148 -10.26 11.23 5.86
C ARG A 148 -10.49 11.57 7.33
N LYS A 149 -11.06 10.64 8.12
CA LYS A 149 -11.21 10.82 9.58
C LYS A 149 -9.88 10.87 10.34
N VAL A 150 -8.78 10.42 9.73
CA VAL A 150 -7.45 10.42 10.37
C VAL A 150 -6.72 11.70 10.01
N ASN A 151 -6.21 12.43 11.00
CA ASN A 151 -5.42 13.65 10.77
C ASN A 151 -3.96 13.33 10.39
N ALA A 152 -3.74 12.69 9.24
CA ALA A 152 -2.42 12.33 8.73
C ALA A 152 -1.81 13.47 7.89
N THR A 153 -0.48 13.65 7.98
CA THR A 153 0.25 14.61 7.13
C THR A 153 0.12 14.28 5.65
N ILE A 154 0.16 12.99 5.30
CA ILE A 154 -0.11 12.50 3.95
C ILE A 154 -1.13 11.38 4.03
N ARG A 155 -2.20 11.55 3.25
CA ARG A 155 -3.23 10.54 2.98
C ARG A 155 -3.09 10.08 1.53
N PHE A 156 -2.98 8.77 1.30
CA PHE A 156 -2.85 8.24 -0.05
C PHE A 156 -3.80 7.09 -0.34
N LEU A 157 -4.13 6.92 -1.62
CA LEU A 157 -4.92 5.80 -2.11
C LEU A 157 -4.01 4.87 -2.92
N SER A 158 -4.19 3.57 -2.74
CA SER A 158 -3.63 2.58 -3.65
C SER A 158 -4.78 1.87 -4.35
N ALA A 159 -5.08 2.30 -5.56
CA ALA A 159 -6.00 1.62 -6.47
C ALA A 159 -5.31 0.39 -7.07
N GLU A 160 -5.00 -0.58 -6.21
CA GLU A 160 -4.22 -1.78 -6.55
C GLU A 160 -4.72 -3.06 -5.84
N PRO A 161 -5.02 -4.13 -6.61
CA PRO A 161 -5.27 -4.06 -8.05
C PRO A 161 -6.50 -3.20 -8.35
N LEU A 162 -6.47 -2.36 -9.38
CA LEU A 162 -7.69 -1.71 -9.87
C LEU A 162 -8.55 -2.73 -10.62
N LEU A 163 -9.77 -2.98 -10.12
CA LEU A 163 -10.63 -4.07 -10.61
C LEU A 163 -11.78 -3.61 -11.50
N GLU A 164 -12.12 -2.32 -11.45
CA GLU A 164 -13.18 -1.69 -12.22
C GLU A 164 -12.92 -0.18 -12.33
N ASP A 165 -13.66 0.50 -13.20
CA ASP A 165 -13.75 1.96 -13.15
C ASP A 165 -14.38 2.36 -11.81
N LEU A 166 -13.71 3.22 -11.04
CA LEU A 166 -14.23 3.70 -9.75
C LEU A 166 -15.33 4.75 -9.93
N GLY A 167 -15.50 5.30 -11.14
CA GLY A 167 -16.36 6.45 -11.40
C GLY A 167 -15.78 7.73 -10.78
N GLU A 168 -16.64 8.65 -10.37
CA GLU A 168 -16.23 9.84 -9.63
C GLU A 168 -15.99 9.47 -8.16
N ILE A 169 -14.80 9.80 -7.65
CA ILE A 169 -14.39 9.63 -6.26
C ILE A 169 -13.99 10.98 -5.68
N ASP A 170 -14.42 11.25 -4.44
CA ASP A 170 -14.04 12.46 -3.72
C ASP A 170 -12.59 12.35 -3.23
N LEU A 171 -11.68 13.08 -3.87
CA LEU A 171 -10.26 13.16 -3.50
C LEU A 171 -9.95 14.34 -2.57
N THR A 172 -10.97 14.98 -1.98
CA THR A 172 -10.74 16.03 -0.96
C THR A 172 -9.87 15.48 0.17
N ASP A 173 -8.81 16.21 0.53
CA ASP A 173 -7.81 15.83 1.54
C ASP A 173 -7.00 14.55 1.23
N ILE A 174 -7.02 14.09 -0.02
CA ILE A 174 -6.17 13.02 -0.53
C ILE A 174 -5.00 13.63 -1.29
N HIS A 175 -3.79 13.22 -0.91
CA HIS A 175 -2.56 13.86 -1.38
C HIS A 175 -1.87 13.07 -2.49
N TRP A 176 -2.14 11.76 -2.58
CA TRP A 176 -1.45 10.89 -3.52
C TRP A 176 -2.31 9.69 -3.91
N VAL A 177 -2.35 9.38 -5.21
CA VAL A 177 -3.08 8.23 -5.75
C VAL A 177 -2.14 7.37 -6.57
N ILE A 178 -2.03 6.10 -6.18
CA ILE A 178 -1.22 5.09 -6.85
C ILE A 178 -2.17 4.14 -7.60
N VAL A 179 -1.95 3.97 -8.90
CA VAL A 179 -2.77 3.09 -9.74
C VAL A 179 -1.93 1.95 -10.31
N GLY A 180 -2.48 0.73 -10.28
CA GLY A 180 -1.79 -0.43 -10.83
C GLY A 180 -2.67 -1.67 -11.00
N GLY A 181 -2.36 -2.44 -12.05
CA GLY A 181 -3.08 -3.67 -12.39
C GLY A 181 -2.63 -4.88 -11.58
N GLU A 182 -3.47 -5.92 -11.56
CA GLU A 182 -3.17 -7.16 -10.83
C GLU A 182 -1.99 -7.93 -11.44
N SER A 183 -1.10 -8.45 -10.60
CA SER A 183 0.04 -9.27 -11.03
C SER A 183 -0.22 -10.77 -10.86
N GLY A 184 0.54 -11.59 -11.58
CA GLY A 184 0.56 -13.05 -11.44
C GLY A 184 -0.32 -13.80 -12.45
N ASN A 185 -0.25 -15.13 -12.42
CA ASN A 185 -0.85 -15.98 -13.45
C ASN A 185 -2.38 -15.87 -13.55
N LYS A 186 -3.04 -15.47 -12.46
CA LYS A 186 -4.49 -15.29 -12.36
C LYS A 186 -4.90 -13.80 -12.36
N ALA A 187 -4.01 -12.91 -12.80
CA ALA A 187 -4.30 -11.48 -12.89
C ALA A 187 -5.59 -11.22 -13.67
N ARG A 188 -6.41 -10.32 -13.14
CA ARG A 188 -7.56 -9.71 -13.82
C ARG A 188 -7.10 -8.50 -14.65
N PRO A 189 -7.71 -8.24 -15.82
CA PRO A 189 -7.37 -7.10 -16.65
C PRO A 189 -7.80 -5.79 -16.00
N MET A 190 -7.03 -4.73 -16.23
CA MET A 190 -7.33 -3.35 -15.93
C MET A 190 -7.42 -2.60 -17.26
N GLN A 191 -8.41 -1.72 -17.42
CA GLN A 191 -8.57 -0.94 -18.65
C GLN A 191 -7.92 0.43 -18.53
N GLN A 192 -7.40 0.95 -19.64
CA GLN A 192 -6.74 2.25 -19.67
C GLN A 192 -7.70 3.39 -19.29
N GLU A 193 -8.94 3.34 -19.78
CA GLU A 193 -9.99 4.31 -19.46
C GLU A 193 -10.21 4.51 -17.95
N TRP A 194 -10.05 3.45 -17.15
CA TRP A 194 -10.21 3.54 -15.69
C TRP A 194 -9.05 4.30 -15.05
N VAL A 195 -7.84 4.12 -15.57
CA VAL A 195 -6.64 4.82 -15.13
C VAL A 195 -6.70 6.29 -15.55
N ASP A 196 -7.10 6.56 -16.80
CA ASP A 196 -7.26 7.92 -17.32
C ASP A 196 -8.34 8.70 -16.53
N ASN A 197 -9.43 8.03 -16.11
CA ASN A 197 -10.45 8.62 -15.26
C ASN A 197 -9.90 9.05 -13.89
N ILE A 198 -9.13 8.18 -13.22
CA ILE A 198 -8.49 8.50 -11.93
C ILE A 198 -7.47 9.62 -12.10
N HIS A 199 -6.68 9.59 -13.17
CA HIS A 199 -5.66 10.61 -13.46
C HIS A 199 -6.28 12.00 -13.61
N ARG A 200 -7.34 12.13 -14.42
CA ARG A 200 -8.10 13.38 -14.57
C ARG A 200 -8.60 13.91 -13.21
N GLN A 201 -9.14 13.04 -12.37
CA GLN A 201 -9.60 13.45 -11.04
C GLN A 201 -8.44 13.89 -10.13
N CYS A 202 -7.26 13.28 -10.25
CA CYS A 202 -6.07 13.75 -9.53
C CYS A 202 -5.68 15.16 -9.97
N ASP A 203 -5.71 15.46 -11.27
CA ASP A 203 -5.47 16.81 -11.81
C ASP A 203 -6.49 17.83 -11.28
N GLU A 204 -7.78 17.46 -11.23
CA GLU A 204 -8.86 18.33 -10.75
C GLU A 204 -8.75 18.66 -9.25
N TYR A 205 -8.35 17.69 -8.43
CA TYR A 205 -8.22 17.86 -6.97
C TYR A 205 -6.81 18.29 -6.52
N GLY A 206 -5.83 18.29 -7.41
CA GLY A 206 -4.42 18.56 -7.08
C GLY A 206 -3.74 17.44 -6.28
N SER A 207 -4.24 16.21 -6.37
CA SER A 207 -3.58 15.04 -5.78
C SER A 207 -2.42 14.59 -6.67
N ALA A 208 -1.28 14.22 -6.08
CA ALA A 208 -0.18 13.64 -6.87
C ALA A 208 -0.61 12.29 -7.49
N PHE A 209 -0.22 12.03 -8.73
CA PHE A 209 -0.55 10.79 -9.43
C PHE A 209 0.67 9.90 -9.72
N PHE A 210 0.56 8.62 -9.36
CA PHE A 210 1.58 7.62 -9.63
C PHE A 210 0.99 6.42 -10.37
N PHE A 211 1.43 6.22 -11.61
CA PHE A 211 1.10 5.00 -12.36
C PHE A 211 2.19 3.95 -12.13
N LYS A 212 1.86 2.92 -11.37
CA LYS A 212 2.83 1.90 -10.99
C LYS A 212 3.15 0.97 -12.14
N GLN A 213 2.15 0.26 -12.68
CA GLN A 213 2.31 -0.76 -13.72
C GLN A 213 0.97 -1.37 -14.16
N TRP A 214 0.95 -1.96 -15.36
CA TRP A 214 -0.22 -2.61 -15.95
C TRP A 214 -0.59 -3.98 -15.35
N GLY A 215 0.34 -4.69 -14.72
CA GLY A 215 0.10 -6.03 -14.20
C GLY A 215 0.26 -7.12 -15.25
N GLY A 216 -0.51 -8.20 -15.11
CA GLY A 216 -0.49 -9.34 -16.02
C GLY A 216 -1.12 -9.09 -17.39
N TRP A 217 -1.82 -7.96 -17.57
CA TRP A 217 -2.49 -7.58 -18.82
C TRP A 217 -1.97 -6.21 -19.25
N GLY A 218 -1.50 -6.09 -20.50
CA GLY A 218 -1.07 -4.80 -21.05
C GLY A 218 -2.24 -3.88 -21.36
N ALA A 219 -1.93 -2.61 -21.66
CA ALA A 219 -2.92 -1.63 -22.13
C ALA A 219 -3.69 -2.11 -23.38
N ASP A 220 -3.05 -2.97 -24.18
CA ASP A 220 -3.59 -3.60 -25.39
C ASP A 220 -4.47 -4.83 -25.11
N GLY A 221 -4.74 -5.15 -23.84
CA GLY A 221 -5.53 -6.31 -23.44
C GLY A 221 -4.82 -7.64 -23.65
N VAL A 222 -3.50 -7.66 -23.90
CA VAL A 222 -2.73 -8.88 -24.08
C VAL A 222 -2.06 -9.31 -22.78
N LYS A 223 -2.21 -10.59 -22.43
CA LYS A 223 -1.63 -11.16 -21.21
C LYS A 223 -0.12 -11.42 -21.37
N ARG A 224 0.70 -10.83 -20.50
CA ARG A 224 2.17 -11.00 -20.47
C ARG A 224 2.70 -10.91 -19.04
N SER A 225 4.02 -11.03 -18.88
CA SER A 225 4.65 -10.75 -17.58
C SER A 225 4.52 -9.26 -17.22
N LYS A 226 4.46 -8.92 -15.92
CA LYS A 226 4.44 -7.51 -15.46
C LYS A 226 5.57 -6.68 -16.07
N LYS A 227 6.76 -7.29 -16.19
CA LYS A 227 7.96 -6.65 -16.75
C LYS A 227 7.77 -6.31 -18.23
N ALA A 228 7.11 -7.19 -18.98
CA ALA A 228 6.86 -6.98 -20.40
C ALA A 228 5.78 -5.93 -20.67
N ASN A 229 4.75 -5.86 -19.82
CA ASN A 229 3.71 -4.83 -19.95
C ASN A 229 4.18 -3.46 -19.45
N GLY A 230 5.13 -3.42 -18.52
CA GLY A 230 5.79 -2.19 -18.10
C GLY A 230 4.84 -1.21 -17.39
N ARG A 231 5.22 0.07 -17.46
CA ARG A 231 4.59 1.16 -16.69
C ARG A 231 4.41 2.45 -17.48
N LEU A 232 4.33 2.34 -18.80
CA LEU A 232 3.98 3.48 -19.64
C LEU A 232 2.46 3.63 -19.69
N LEU A 233 1.97 4.80 -19.32
CA LEU A 233 0.58 5.23 -19.51
C LEU A 233 0.63 6.42 -20.46
N ASN A 234 -0.08 6.33 -21.59
CA ASN A 234 -0.07 7.36 -22.63
C ASN A 234 1.34 7.72 -23.13
N GLY A 235 2.23 6.71 -23.19
CA GLY A 235 3.60 6.86 -23.72
C GLY A 235 4.64 7.40 -22.73
N GLN A 236 4.27 7.70 -21.48
CA GLN A 236 5.20 8.20 -20.47
C GLN A 236 5.04 7.51 -19.10
N THR A 237 5.99 7.72 -18.19
CA THR A 237 5.86 7.30 -16.80
C THR A 237 5.26 8.43 -15.97
N TRP A 238 4.49 8.04 -14.95
CA TRP A 238 3.88 8.97 -14.00
C TRP A 238 4.36 8.58 -12.61
N ASP A 239 5.26 9.39 -12.06
CA ASP A 239 6.06 9.07 -10.87
C ASP A 239 5.95 10.15 -9.79
N GLU A 240 4.83 10.87 -9.75
CA GLU A 240 4.65 11.95 -8.79
C GLU A 240 4.62 11.42 -7.35
N ILE A 241 5.17 12.23 -6.45
CA ILE A 241 5.17 12.01 -5.01
C ILE A 241 4.67 13.30 -4.37
N PRO A 242 3.81 13.24 -3.35
CA PRO A 242 3.30 14.44 -2.71
C PRO A 242 4.46 15.25 -2.11
N LEU A 243 4.45 16.56 -2.38
CA LEU A 243 5.36 17.49 -1.73
C LEU A 243 4.89 17.69 -0.28
N LEU A 244 5.80 17.44 0.67
CA LEU A 244 5.59 17.91 2.04
C LEU A 244 5.72 19.43 2.01
N ASN A 245 4.60 20.14 1.87
CA ASN A 245 4.58 21.56 2.19
C ASN A 245 4.82 21.66 3.70
N LEU A 246 6.08 21.89 4.06
CA LEU A 246 6.46 22.34 5.39
C LEU A 246 5.86 23.75 5.54
N ALA A 247 4.61 23.81 6.03
CA ALA A 247 4.04 25.05 6.54
C ALA A 247 4.72 25.41 7.87
#